data_AF-A0A0K2CKK9-F1
#
_entry.id   AF-A0A0K2CKK9-F1
#
_cell.length_a   1.000
_cell.length_b   1.000
_cell.length_c   1.000
_cell.angle_alpha   90.00
_cell.angle_beta   90.00
_cell.angle_gamma   90.00
#
_symmetry.space_group_name_H-M   'P 1'
#
loop_
_entity.id
_entity.type
_entity.pdbx_description
1 polymer ?
#
loop_
_entity_poly.entity_id
_entity_poly.type
_entity_poly.pdbx_seq_one_letter_code
_entity_poly.pdbx_strand_id
1 'polypeptide(L)' 'MSADALPKPVVYCGVCSLPPEYCEFGGTTKKCEEWLAEAHPDLHAKLYSAEAL' A
#
# COMPACT_ATOMS: atom_id res chain seq x y z
N MET A 1 7.34 -27.17 -16.44
CA MET A 1 7.00 -25.76 -16.69
C MET A 1 6.71 -25.13 -15.34
N SER A 2 7.50 -24.14 -14.92
CA SER A 2 7.46 -23.55 -13.58
C SER A 2 6.09 -22.96 -13.25
N ALA A 3 5.56 -23.32 -12.08
CA ALA A 3 4.24 -22.91 -11.58
C ALA A 3 4.21 -21.48 -10.99
N ASP A 4 5.08 -20.59 -11.47
CA ASP A 4 5.35 -19.26 -10.88
C ASP A 4 4.70 -18.09 -11.64
N ALA A 5 3.69 -18.37 -12.48
CA ALA A 5 2.99 -17.37 -13.29
C ALA A 5 1.56 -17.10 -12.80
N LEU A 6 1.31 -17.21 -11.49
CA LEU A 6 0.04 -16.76 -10.92
C LEU A 6 0.11 -15.25 -10.66
N PRO A 7 -0.93 -14.48 -11.03
CA PRO A 7 -0.97 -13.04 -10.79
C PRO A 7 -0.89 -12.77 -9.29
N LYS A 8 0.09 -11.96 -8.87
CA LYS A 8 0.21 -11.53 -7.48
C LYS A 8 -0.90 -10.53 -7.19
N PRO A 9 -1.67 -10.69 -6.10
CA PRO A 9 -2.64 -9.68 -5.70
C PRO A 9 -1.87 -8.42 -5.26
N VAL A 10 -2.11 -7.32 -5.97
CA VAL A 10 -1.58 -6.00 -5.64
C VAL A 10 -2.71 -5.17 -5.04
N VAL A 11 -2.44 -4.55 -3.90
CA VAL A 11 -3.40 -3.62 -3.28
C VAL A 11 -3.20 -2.25 -3.90
N TYR A 12 -4.29 -1.63 -4.34
CA TYR A 12 -4.30 -0.25 -4.82
C TYR A 12 -5.01 0.63 -3.81
N CYS A 13 -4.46 1.81 -3.55
CA CYS A 13 -5.05 2.78 -2.65
C CYS A 13 -6.36 3.32 -3.23
N GLY A 14 -7.44 3.28 -2.45
CA GLY A 14 -8.75 3.81 -2.84
C GLY A 14 -8.80 5.33 -3.02
N VAL A 15 -7.76 6.06 -2.57
CA VAL A 15 -7.70 7.53 -2.65
C VAL A 15 -6.97 8.01 -3.90
N CYS A 16 -5.75 7.53 -4.12
CA CYS A 16 -4.90 7.98 -5.23
C CYS A 16 -4.82 6.98 -6.38
N SER A 17 -5.45 5.80 -6.27
CA SER A 17 -5.38 4.69 -7.23
C SER A 17 -3.96 4.16 -7.50
N LEU A 18 -2.98 4.60 -6.70
CA LEU A 18 -1.60 4.13 -6.75
C LEU A 18 -1.42 2.99 -5.73
N PRO A 19 -0.39 2.16 -5.89
CA PRO A 19 -0.04 1.22 -4.85
C PRO A 19 0.30 1.97 -3.55
N PRO A 20 0.00 1.43 -2.37
CA PRO A 20 0.18 2.12 -1.10
C PRO A 20 1.64 2.47 -0.80
N GLU A 21 2.61 1.76 -1.37
CA GLU A 21 4.04 2.12 -1.33
C GLU A 21 4.34 3.44 -2.07
N TYR A 22 3.48 3.83 -3.02
CA TYR A 22 3.63 5.08 -3.77
C TYR A 22 2.77 6.23 -3.22
N CYS A 23 1.99 5.99 -2.16
CA CYS A 23 1.13 7.04 -1.57
C CYS A 23 1.95 8.21 -1.00
N GLU A 24 3.19 8.00 -0.58
CA GLU A 24 4.11 9.07 -0.12
C GLU A 24 4.50 10.05 -1.23
N PHE A 25 4.53 9.59 -2.48
CA PHE A 25 4.82 10.42 -3.65
C PHE A 25 3.57 11.14 -4.17
N GLY A 26 2.38 10.73 -3.72
CA GLY A 26 1.12 11.39 -4.04
C GLY A 26 0.86 12.61 -3.16
N GLY A 27 0.24 13.66 -3.70
CA GLY A 27 -0.14 14.85 -2.92
C GLY A 27 -1.25 14.64 -1.88
N THR A 28 -1.64 13.39 -1.58
CA THR A 28 -2.76 13.03 -0.68
C THR A 28 -2.36 11.99 0.37
N THR A 29 -1.08 11.98 0.78
CA THR A 29 -0.50 10.99 1.70
C THR A 29 -1.27 10.80 3.01
N LYS A 30 -1.77 11.88 3.64
CA LYS A 30 -2.59 11.76 4.86
C LYS A 30 -3.86 10.94 4.67
N LYS A 31 -4.60 11.21 3.58
CA LYS A 31 -5.84 10.46 3.28
C LYS A 31 -5.54 9.03 2.86
N CYS A 32 -4.45 8.83 2.12
CA CYS A 32 -3.92 7.50 1.82
C CYS A 32 -3.66 6.69 3.10
N GLU A 33 -2.96 7.30 4.07
CA GLU A 33 -2.58 6.68 5.34
C GLU A 33 -3.81 6.29 6.16
N GLU A 34 -4.75 7.22 6.36
CA GLU A 34 -6.02 6.95 7.07
C GLU A 34 -6.79 5.80 6.41
N TRP A 35 -6.96 5.86 5.08
CA TRP A 35 -7.63 4.80 4.33
C TRP A 35 -6.90 3.46 4.47
N LEU A 36 -5.57 3.47 4.44
CA LEU A 36 -4.76 2.26 4.54
C LEU A 36 -4.82 1.67 5.94
N ALA A 37 -4.84 2.49 6.98
CA ALA A 37 -4.98 2.05 8.37
C ALA A 37 -6.33 1.35 8.62
N GLU A 38 -7.41 1.83 8.00
CA GLU A 38 -8.74 1.22 8.12
C GLU A 38 -8.92 0.00 7.20
N ALA A 39 -8.50 0.08 5.94
CA ALA A 39 -8.72 -0.97 4.94
C ALA A 39 -7.69 -2.11 5.03
N HIS A 40 -6.42 -1.78 5.29
CA HIS A 40 -5.31 -2.72 5.29
C HIS A 40 -4.29 -2.38 6.40
N PRO A 41 -4.64 -2.57 7.68
CA PRO A 41 -3.77 -2.23 8.81
C PRO A 41 -2.41 -2.95 8.77
N ASP A 42 -2.33 -4.14 8.18
CA ASP A 42 -1.07 -4.89 7.99
C ASP A 42 -0.11 -4.19 7.01
N LEU A 43 -0.66 -3.62 5.93
CA LEU A 43 0.12 -2.83 4.97
C LEU A 43 0.47 -1.46 5.52
N HIS A 44 -0.45 -0.83 6.25
CA HIS A 44 -0.14 0.40 6.97
C HIS A 44 1.00 0.18 7.96
N ALA A 45 0.96 -0.89 8.76
CA ALA A 45 2.06 -1.26 9.62
C ALA A 45 3.35 -1.52 8.82
N LYS A 46 3.34 -2.25 7.69
CA LYS A 46 4.58 -2.46 6.92
C LYS A 46 5.16 -1.19 6.29
N LEU A 47 4.31 -0.30 5.76
CA LEU A 47 4.73 0.87 4.99
C LEU A 47 5.02 2.08 5.89
N TYR A 48 4.31 2.20 7.01
CA TYR A 48 4.39 3.33 7.94
C TYR A 48 5.01 2.97 9.30
N SER A 49 5.32 1.69 9.58
CA SER A 49 6.12 1.32 10.77
C SER A 49 7.60 1.61 10.54
N ALA A 50 8.29 1.92 11.63
CA ALA A 50 9.63 2.50 11.72
C ALA A 50 10.79 1.66 11.12
N GLU A 51 10.53 0.58 10.38
CA GLU A 51 11.54 -0.20 9.64
C GLU A 51 11.99 0.47 8.33
N ALA A 52 11.39 1.61 7.97
CA ALA A 52 11.86 2.50 6.91
C ALA A 52 12.78 3.65 7.42
N LEU A 53 13.38 3.53 8.62
CA LEU A 53 14.41 4.45 9.15
C LEU A 53 15.82 3.90 8.97
#